data_AF-A0A522YZT5-F1
#
_entry.id   AF-A0A522YZT5-F1
#
_cell.length_a   1.000
_cell.length_b   1.000
_cell.length_c   1.000
_cell.angle_alpha   90.00
_cell.angle_beta   90.00
_cell.angle_gamma   90.00
#
_symmetry.space_group_name_H-M   'P 1'
#
loop_
_entity.id
_entity.type
_entity.pdbx_description
1 polymer ?
#
loop_
_entity_poly.entity_id
_entity_poly.type
_entity_poly.pdbx_seq_one_letter_code
_entity_poly.pdbx_strand_id
1 'polypeptide(L)'
;MNTPIGHVEQTVADILKRNVSFSVIEQTPIDQTEYLRKIVIAADQFPIVSATVQFDSKTIPRHILDELLRKKEGIGTILQKHRVIAHRQSIVITISTDGKKITRDYEIVQNESVWFHISEEIRLDLLYACQNC
;
A
#
# COMPACT_ATOMS: atom_id res chain seq x y z
N MET A 1 -13.28 -12.73 3.89
CA MET A 1 -13.41 -11.67 4.91
C MET A 1 -13.15 -10.33 4.25
N ASN A 2 -14.16 -9.46 4.14
CA ASN A 2 -14.00 -8.08 3.70
C ASN A 2 -13.26 -7.31 4.79
N THR A 3 -11.95 -7.13 4.61
CA THR A 3 -11.15 -6.33 5.55
C THR A 3 -11.24 -4.87 5.10
N PRO A 4 -11.50 -3.91 6.01
CA PRO A 4 -11.36 -2.49 5.68
C PRO A 4 -10.00 -2.21 5.05
N ILE A 5 -9.95 -1.25 4.14
CA ILE A 5 -8.67 -0.74 3.63
C ILE A 5 -7.97 -0.07 4.81
N GLY A 6 -7.04 -0.82 5.41
CA GLY A 6 -6.31 -0.38 6.59
C GLY A 6 -5.15 0.54 6.24
N HIS A 7 -4.80 1.43 7.17
CA HIS A 7 -3.57 2.20 7.12
C HIS A 7 -2.42 1.27 7.49
N VAL A 8 -1.74 0.72 6.49
CA VAL A 8 -0.56 -0.13 6.73
C VAL A 8 0.49 0.64 7.53
N GLU A 9 0.65 1.94 7.25
CA GLU A 9 1.50 2.85 8.01
C GLU A 9 1.12 2.90 9.51
N GLN A 10 -0.14 3.19 9.84
CA GLN A 10 -0.59 3.25 11.23
C GLN A 10 -0.46 1.88 11.92
N THR A 11 -0.78 0.81 11.21
CA THR A 11 -0.66 -0.56 11.73
C THR A 11 0.79 -0.87 12.10
N VAL A 12 1.75 -0.51 11.24
CA VAL A 12 3.18 -0.69 11.54
C VAL A 12 3.60 0.19 12.71
N ALA A 13 3.15 1.45 12.75
CA ALA A 13 3.45 2.37 13.84
C ALA A 13 2.96 1.84 15.20
N ASP A 14 1.73 1.31 15.25
CA ASP A 14 1.11 0.76 16.45
C ASP A 14 1.84 -0.50 16.94
N ILE A 15 2.21 -1.39 16.01
CA ILE A 15 2.96 -2.62 16.31
C ILE A 15 4.35 -2.32 16.85
N LEU A 16 5.03 -1.32 16.27
CA LEU A 16 6.39 -0.95 16.66
C LEU A 16 6.45 0.03 17.83
N LYS A 17 5.34 0.73 18.12
CA LYS A 17 5.28 1.90 19.02
C LYS A 17 6.33 2.95 18.66
N ARG A 18 6.55 3.14 17.35
CA ARG A 18 7.59 4.02 16.77
C ARG A 18 7.00 4.88 15.66
N ASN A 19 7.67 5.99 15.38
CA ASN A 19 7.36 6.78 14.19
C ASN A 19 7.72 5.98 12.94
N VAL A 20 6.81 5.97 11.98
CA VAL A 20 7.03 5.41 10.66
C VAL A 20 6.97 6.51 9.62
N SER A 21 7.73 6.36 8.56
CA SER A 21 7.69 7.23 7.39
C SER A 21 7.00 6.51 6.24
N PHE A 22 6.24 7.27 5.46
CA PHE A 22 5.69 6.84 4.19
C PHE A 22 6.39 7.62 3.07
N SER A 23 6.83 6.92 2.03
CA SER A 23 7.47 7.55 0.88
C SER A 23 6.97 6.95 -0.43
N VAL A 24 6.70 7.82 -1.41
CA VAL A 24 6.55 7.42 -2.81
C VAL A 24 7.92 7.47 -3.44
N ILE A 25 8.50 6.32 -3.70
CA ILE A 25 9.83 6.22 -4.29
C ILE A 25 9.77 6.47 -5.79
N GLU A 26 8.71 6.00 -6.44
CA GLU A 26 8.52 6.14 -7.88
C GLU A 26 7.03 6.23 -8.21
N GLN A 27 6.70 7.05 -9.21
CA GLN A 27 5.40 6.96 -9.88
C GLN A 27 5.57 7.37 -11.34
N THR A 28 5.36 6.41 -12.23
CA THR A 28 5.64 6.51 -13.67
C THR A 28 4.42 6.03 -14.47
N PRO A 29 4.09 6.68 -15.59
CA PRO A 29 3.12 6.13 -16.53
C PRO A 29 3.71 4.87 -17.18
N ILE A 30 2.92 3.82 -17.28
CA ILE A 30 3.29 2.57 -17.97
C ILE A 30 2.50 2.37 -19.27
N ASP A 31 1.37 3.07 -19.41
CA ASP A 31 0.62 3.24 -20.66
C ASP A 31 -0.07 4.62 -20.65
N GLN A 32 -0.89 4.93 -21.65
CA GLN A 32 -1.58 6.22 -21.82
C GLN A 32 -2.35 6.64 -20.57
N THR A 33 -3.02 5.69 -19.91
CA THR A 33 -3.85 5.97 -18.74
C THR A 33 -3.44 5.19 -17.50
N GLU A 34 -2.48 4.26 -17.63
CA GLU A 34 -2.03 3.40 -16.55
C GLU A 34 -0.74 3.92 -15.90
N TYR A 35 -0.69 3.81 -14.58
CA TYR A 35 0.43 4.25 -13.76
C TYR A 35 0.94 3.11 -12.89
N LEU A 36 2.26 3.04 -12.73
CA LEU A 36 2.94 2.24 -11.73
C LEU A 36 3.42 3.17 -10.61
N ARG A 37 3.17 2.80 -9.36
CA ARG A 37 3.62 3.53 -8.17
C ARG A 37 4.35 2.59 -7.22
N LYS A 38 5.57 2.95 -6.84
CA LYS A 38 6.33 2.24 -5.81
C LYS A 38 6.35 3.05 -4.53
N ILE A 39 6.03 2.41 -3.41
CA ILE A 39 6.03 3.03 -2.09
C ILE A 39 6.87 2.22 -1.12
N VAL A 40 7.34 2.90 -0.07
CA VAL A 40 8.00 2.30 1.08
C VAL A 40 7.37 2.87 2.35
N ILE A 41 7.09 1.99 3.30
CA ILE A 41 6.84 2.35 4.70
C ILE A 41 8.04 1.87 5.51
N ALA A 42 8.72 2.81 6.15
CA ALA A 42 9.93 2.53 6.91
C ALA A 42 9.78 2.95 8.37
N ALA A 43 10.34 2.15 9.28
CA ALA A 43 10.54 2.52 10.67
C ALA A 43 12.03 2.82 10.85
N ASP A 44 12.35 4.02 11.31
CA ASP A 44 13.72 4.54 11.32
C ASP A 44 14.34 4.43 9.90
N GLN A 45 15.37 3.60 9.71
CA GLN A 45 16.03 3.36 8.42
C GLN A 45 15.62 2.03 7.76
N PHE A 46 14.74 1.26 8.40
CA PHE A 46 14.38 -0.08 7.94
C PHE A 46 13.11 -0.06 7.08
N PRO A 47 13.18 -0.50 5.81
CA PRO A 47 12.00 -0.59 4.94
C PRO A 47 11.15 -1.79 5.36
N ILE A 48 10.16 -1.56 6.21
CA ILE A 48 9.30 -2.61 6.76
C ILE A 48 8.32 -3.12 5.72
N VAL A 49 7.75 -2.21 4.92
CA VAL A 49 6.82 -2.56 3.84
C VAL A 49 7.28 -1.89 2.56
N SER A 50 7.31 -2.64 1.47
CA SER A 50 7.46 -2.11 0.12
C SER A 50 6.25 -2.55 -0.71
N ALA A 51 5.67 -1.65 -1.50
CA ALA A 51 4.57 -2.02 -2.38
C ALA A 51 4.71 -1.41 -3.76
N THR A 52 4.25 -2.17 -4.75
CA THR A 52 4.04 -1.72 -6.12
C THR A 52 2.54 -1.70 -6.38
N VAL A 53 2.05 -0.58 -6.88
CA VAL A 53 0.64 -0.34 -7.13
C VAL A 53 0.45 0.04 -8.59
N GLN A 54 -0.48 -0.61 -9.27
CA GLN A 54 -0.93 -0.26 -10.60
C GLN A 54 -2.33 0.31 -10.54
N PHE A 55 -2.58 1.38 -11.30
CA PHE A 55 -3.91 1.98 -11.42
C PHE A 55 -4.13 2.64 -12.77
N ASP A 56 -5.38 2.66 -13.22
CA ASP A 56 -5.83 3.35 -14.44
C ASP A 56 -6.55 4.65 -14.06
N SER A 57 -6.08 5.77 -14.64
CA SER A 57 -6.71 7.08 -14.48
C SER A 57 -8.14 7.15 -15.05
N LYS A 58 -8.56 6.22 -15.91
CA LYS A 58 -9.94 6.13 -16.41
C LYS A 58 -10.91 5.53 -15.40
N THR A 59 -10.45 4.66 -14.51
CA THR A 59 -11.31 3.98 -13.53
C THR A 59 -11.46 4.77 -12.23
N ILE A 60 -10.57 5.73 -12.00
CA ILE A 60 -10.50 6.51 -10.76
C ILE A 60 -11.09 7.92 -10.96
N PRO A 61 -11.95 8.40 -10.04
CA PRO A 61 -12.45 9.77 -10.07
C PRO A 61 -11.34 10.82 -10.02
N ARG A 62 -11.50 11.90 -10.79
CA ARG A 62 -10.47 12.95 -10.95
C ARG A 62 -9.92 13.51 -9.63
N HIS A 63 -10.76 13.71 -8.62
CA HIS A 63 -10.33 14.25 -7.33
C HIS A 63 -9.41 13.30 -6.56
N ILE A 64 -9.57 11.98 -6.71
CA ILE A 64 -8.66 10.97 -6.15
C ILE A 64 -7.37 10.94 -6.97
N LEU A 65 -7.50 10.95 -8.30
CA LEU A 65 -6.36 10.96 -9.22
C LEU A 65 -5.43 12.15 -8.95
N ASP A 66 -5.99 13.36 -8.78
CA ASP A 66 -5.22 14.56 -8.49
C ASP A 66 -4.39 14.42 -7.20
N GLU A 67 -4.88 13.69 -6.20
CA GLU A 67 -4.13 13.39 -4.97
C GLU A 67 -3.05 12.33 -5.18
N LEU A 68 -3.33 11.27 -5.96
CA LEU A 68 -2.33 10.29 -6.37
C LEU A 68 -1.17 10.95 -7.12
N LEU A 69 -1.47 11.88 -8.04
CA LEU A 69 -0.47 12.58 -8.85
C LEU A 69 0.40 13.56 -8.04
N ARG A 70 -0.05 13.98 -6.85
CA ARG A 70 0.78 14.77 -5.92
C ARG A 70 1.88 13.94 -5.24
N LYS A 71 1.76 12.60 -5.24
CA LYS A 71 2.75 11.66 -4.67
C LYS A 71 3.07 11.90 -3.18
N LYS A 72 2.14 12.45 -2.40
CA LYS A 72 2.34 12.81 -0.98
C LYS A 72 1.80 11.79 0.01
N GLU A 73 0.66 11.18 -0.29
CA GLU A 73 -0.13 10.40 0.67
C GLU A 73 -0.34 8.97 0.19
N GLY A 74 -0.40 8.01 1.12
CA GLY A 74 -0.75 6.62 0.81
C GLY A 74 -2.16 6.47 0.26
N ILE A 75 -2.40 5.40 -0.51
CA ILE A 75 -3.71 5.15 -1.14
C ILE A 75 -4.82 5.04 -0.10
N GLY A 76 -4.59 4.29 1.00
CA GLY A 76 -5.58 4.17 2.08
C GLY A 76 -5.98 5.52 2.67
N THR A 77 -5.01 6.41 2.89
CA THR A 77 -5.20 7.76 3.42
C THR A 77 -6.01 8.64 2.46
N ILE A 78 -5.72 8.60 1.16
CA ILE A 78 -6.49 9.32 0.14
C ILE A 78 -7.94 8.82 0.11
N LEU A 79 -8.15 7.50 0.06
CA LEU A 79 -9.49 6.92 -0.01
C LEU A 79 -10.34 7.29 1.22
N GLN A 80 -9.75 7.25 2.41
CA GLN A 80 -10.44 7.61 3.65
C GLN A 80 -10.83 9.09 3.68
N LYS A 81 -9.90 9.99 3.31
CA LYS A 81 -10.14 11.44 3.27
C LYS A 81 -11.33 11.81 2.39
N HIS A 82 -11.52 11.07 1.30
CA HIS A 82 -12.66 11.21 0.38
C HIS A 82 -13.86 10.32 0.72
N ARG A 83 -13.82 9.62 1.86
CA ARG A 83 -14.88 8.72 2.35
C ARG A 83 -15.26 7.65 1.32
N VAL A 84 -14.29 7.17 0.55
CA VAL A 84 -14.49 6.12 -0.43
C VAL A 84 -14.69 4.79 0.29
N ILE A 85 -15.85 4.18 0.07
CA ILE A 85 -16.14 2.83 0.53
C ILE A 85 -15.66 1.86 -0.55
N ALA A 86 -14.45 1.34 -0.35
CA ALA A 86 -13.86 0.32 -1.19
C ALA A 86 -13.48 -0.90 -0.34
N HIS A 87 -13.39 -2.07 -0.97
CA HIS A 87 -13.06 -3.31 -0.28
C HIS A 87 -11.82 -3.94 -0.89
N ARG A 88 -11.09 -4.69 -0.06
CA ARG A 88 -9.92 -5.44 -0.49
C ARG A 88 -10.33 -6.83 -0.95
N GLN A 89 -9.92 -7.20 -2.16
CA GLN A 89 -10.03 -8.55 -2.70
C GLN A 89 -8.63 -9.18 -2.76
N SER A 90 -8.36 -10.11 -1.83
CA SER A 90 -7.07 -10.81 -1.80
C SER A 90 -6.96 -11.83 -2.93
N ILE A 91 -5.83 -11.83 -3.63
CA ILE A 91 -5.54 -12.78 -4.71
C ILE A 91 -4.57 -13.85 -4.19
N VAL A 92 -3.40 -13.44 -3.69
CA VAL A 92 -2.36 -14.36 -3.20
C VAL A 92 -1.75 -13.83 -1.91
N ILE A 93 -1.42 -14.74 -1.00
CA ILE A 93 -0.55 -14.48 0.15
C ILE A 93 0.51 -15.58 0.18
N THR A 94 1.77 -15.20 0.28
CA THR A 94 2.89 -16.13 0.39
C THR A 94 3.77 -15.74 1.56
N ILE A 95 4.21 -16.74 2.31
CA ILE A 95 5.19 -16.58 3.38
C ILE A 95 6.48 -17.23 2.90
N SER A 96 7.61 -16.55 3.04
CA SER A 96 8.91 -17.11 2.65
C SER A 96 9.22 -18.36 3.48
N THR A 97 10.01 -19.28 2.92
CA THR A 97 10.38 -20.54 3.59
C THR A 97 11.14 -20.33 4.89
N ASP A 98 11.87 -19.23 5.01
CA ASP A 98 12.58 -18.82 6.23
C ASP A 98 11.71 -18.01 7.20
N GLY A 99 10.44 -17.76 6.86
CA GLY A 99 9.48 -17.02 7.69
C GLY A 99 9.82 -15.53 7.86
N LYS A 100 10.80 -14.99 7.13
CA LYS A 100 11.26 -13.60 7.27
C LYS A 100 10.42 -12.60 6.49
N LYS A 101 9.62 -13.07 5.53
CA LYS A 101 8.90 -12.23 4.59
C LYS A 101 7.49 -12.73 4.34
N ILE A 102 6.55 -11.79 4.21
CA ILE A 102 5.22 -12.04 3.62
C ILE A 102 5.12 -11.24 2.33
N THR A 103 4.66 -11.86 1.25
CA THR A 103 4.23 -11.16 0.04
C THR A 103 2.72 -11.32 -0.14
N ARG A 104 2.05 -10.26 -0.60
CA ARG A 104 0.60 -10.24 -0.81
C ARG A 104 0.28 -9.56 -2.13
N ASP A 105 -0.54 -10.20 -2.93
CA ASP A 105 -1.14 -9.61 -4.12
C ASP A 105 -2.65 -9.47 -3.89
N TYR A 106 -3.16 -8.28 -4.10
CA TYR A 106 -4.57 -7.97 -3.86
C TYR A 106 -5.05 -6.78 -4.68
N GLU A 107 -6.36 -6.67 -4.78
CA GLU A 107 -7.05 -5.58 -5.44
C GLU A 107 -7.79 -4.71 -4.42
N ILE A 108 -7.92 -3.43 -4.75
CA ILE A 108 -8.88 -2.53 -4.11
C ILE A 108 -10.01 -2.27 -5.11
N VAL A 109 -11.21 -2.65 -4.72
CA VAL A 109 -12.41 -2.65 -5.56
C VAL A 109 -13.45 -1.67 -5.01
N GLN A 110 -14.00 -0.84 -5.88
CA GLN A 110 -15.04 0.13 -5.58
C GLN A 110 -16.16 -0.04 -6.62
N ASN A 111 -17.39 -0.28 -6.17
CA ASN A 111 -18.56 -0.51 -7.04
C ASN A 111 -18.27 -1.50 -8.19
N GLU A 112 -17.68 -2.66 -7.88
CA GLU A 112 -17.30 -3.71 -8.85
C GLU A 112 -16.17 -3.32 -9.83
N SER A 113 -15.66 -2.10 -9.76
CA SER A 113 -14.51 -1.63 -10.53
C SER A 113 -13.22 -1.79 -9.73
N VAL A 114 -12.21 -2.44 -10.32
CA VAL A 114 -10.86 -2.49 -9.76
C VAL A 114 -10.20 -1.12 -9.96
N TRP A 115 -9.84 -0.49 -8.85
CA TRP A 115 -9.12 0.79 -8.89
C TRP A 115 -7.62 0.59 -8.77
N PHE A 116 -7.19 -0.41 -7.99
CA PHE A 116 -5.76 -0.65 -7.73
C PHE A 116 -5.45 -2.14 -7.72
N HIS A 117 -4.40 -2.53 -8.43
CA HIS A 117 -3.70 -3.80 -8.22
C HIS A 117 -2.47 -3.55 -7.37
N ILE A 118 -2.31 -4.27 -6.27
CA ILE A 118 -1.25 -4.03 -5.28
C ILE A 118 -0.49 -5.32 -5.05
N SER A 119 0.83 -5.25 -5.25
CA SER A 119 1.79 -6.25 -4.82
C SER A 119 2.62 -5.67 -3.67
N GLU A 120 2.57 -6.31 -2.51
CA GLU A 120 3.17 -5.82 -1.28
C GLU A 120 4.11 -6.86 -0.69
N GLU A 121 5.27 -6.41 -0.23
CA GLU A 121 6.26 -7.17 0.54
C GLU A 121 6.35 -6.58 1.95
N ILE A 122 6.21 -7.44 2.97
CA ILE A 122 6.38 -7.12 4.39
C ILE A 122 7.58 -7.89 4.93
N ARG A 123 8.56 -7.16 5.47
CA ARG A 123 9.79 -7.69 6.07
C ARG A 123 9.61 -7.95 7.57
N LEU A 124 9.24 -9.18 7.92
CA LEU A 124 9.03 -9.60 9.30
C LEU A 124 10.32 -9.61 10.10
N ASP A 125 11.44 -10.01 9.48
CA ASP A 125 12.76 -9.96 10.09
C ASP A 125 13.15 -8.54 10.54
N LEU A 126 12.87 -7.54 9.70
CA LEU A 126 13.12 -6.14 10.03
C LEU A 126 12.13 -5.61 11.08
N LEU A 127 10.87 -6.04 11.00
CA LEU A 127 9.86 -5.69 11.99
C LEU A 127 10.25 -6.21 13.38
N TYR A 128 10.69 -7.47 13.48
CA TYR A 128 11.19 -8.05 14.74
C TYR A 128 12.49 -7.39 15.21
N ALA A 129 13.40 -7.02 14.30
CA ALA A 129 14.59 -6.27 14.67
C ALA A 129 14.21 -4.93 15.33
N CYS A 130 13.26 -4.20 14.76
CA CYS A 130 12.80 -2.91 15.29
C CYS A 130 12.07 -3.01 16.64
N GLN A 131 11.39 -4.13 16.91
CA GLN A 131 10.72 -4.36 18.20
C GLN A 131 11.69 -4.66 19.34
N ASN A 132 12.86 -5.24 19.02
CA ASN A 132 13.86 -5.64 20.00
C ASN A 132 15.02 -4.63 20.16
N CYS A 133 14.88 -3.45 19.54
CA CYS A 133 15.81 -2.32 19.69
C CYS A 133 15.38 -1.37 20.82
#